data_AF-A0A0J5FWV0-F1
#
_entry.id   AF-A0A0J5FWV0-F1
#
_cell.length_a   1.000
_cell.length_b   1.000
_cell.length_c   1.000
_cell.angle_alpha   90.00
_cell.angle_beta   90.00
_cell.angle_gamma   90.00
#
_symmetry.space_group_name_H-M   'P 1'
#
loop_
_entity.id
_entity.type
_entity.pdbx_description
1 polymer ?
#
loop_
_entity_poly.entity_id
_entity_poly.type
_entity_poly.pdbx_seq_one_letter_code
_entity_poly.pdbx_strand_id
1 'polypeptide(L)'
;MTSHINKKINAGLAIRERLEELDWEFDNIWNIADQICDIISSSQNETGVGMECIFILLTGLGENNVSEDIKSKQQTIASLVLSQFSSNNYKH
;
A
#
# COMPACT_ATOMS: atom_id res chain seq x y z
N MET A 1 -2.73 -20.35 19.97
CA MET A 1 -1.70 -19.48 19.34
C MET A 1 -1.90 -19.27 17.83
N THR A 2 -2.70 -20.10 17.12
CA THR A 2 -2.98 -19.97 15.67
C THR A 2 -3.91 -18.82 15.27
N SER A 3 -4.69 -18.26 16.21
CA SER A 3 -5.69 -17.23 15.92
C SER A 3 -5.11 -15.89 15.43
N HIS A 4 -3.91 -15.50 15.90
CA HIS A 4 -3.34 -14.20 15.55
C HIS A 4 -2.62 -14.20 14.19
N ILE A 5 -2.05 -15.35 13.81
CA ILE A 5 -1.39 -15.54 12.50
C ILE A 5 -2.43 -15.51 11.38
N ASN A 6 -3.54 -16.24 11.55
CA ASN A 6 -4.63 -16.24 10.56
C ASN A 6 -5.28 -14.86 10.41
N LYS A 7 -5.34 -14.06 11.49
CA LYS A 7 -5.89 -12.70 11.43
C LYS A 7 -5.00 -11.76 10.59
N LYS A 8 -3.68 -11.81 10.79
CA LYS A 8 -2.70 -11.03 10.01
C LYS A 8 -2.68 -11.39 8.52
N ILE A 9 -2.76 -12.69 8.22
CA ILE A 9 -2.80 -13.16 6.82
C ILE A 9 -4.07 -12.66 6.11
N ASN A 10 -5.22 -12.73 6.80
CA ASN A 10 -6.50 -12.27 6.21
C ASN A 10 -6.55 -10.76 6.00
N ALA A 11 -5.98 -9.97 6.91
CA ALA A 11 -5.92 -8.52 6.76
C ALA A 11 -4.93 -8.09 5.65
N GLY A 12 -3.76 -8.73 5.54
CA GLY A 12 -2.83 -8.49 4.44
C GLY A 12 -3.42 -8.82 3.06
N LEU A 13 -4.21 -9.90 2.95
CA LEU A 13 -4.95 -10.23 1.73
C LEU A 13 -5.98 -9.16 1.37
N ALA A 14 -6.80 -8.72 2.34
CA ALA A 14 -7.82 -7.70 2.10
C ALA A 14 -7.23 -6.33 1.70
N ILE A 15 -6.09 -5.94 2.28
CA ILE A 15 -5.36 -4.73 1.86
C ILE A 15 -4.88 -4.90 0.42
N ARG A 16 -4.27 -6.04 0.10
CA ARG A 16 -3.74 -6.31 -1.25
C ARG A 16 -4.83 -6.25 -2.33
N GLU A 17 -5.97 -6.91 -2.11
CA GLU A 17 -7.08 -6.89 -3.08
C GLU A 17 -7.53 -5.46 -3.40
N ARG A 18 -7.70 -4.61 -2.37
CA ARG A 18 -8.09 -3.20 -2.56
C ARG A 18 -7.02 -2.36 -3.26
N LEU A 19 -5.74 -2.67 -3.07
CA LEU A 19 -4.64 -1.97 -3.75
C LEU A 19 -4.54 -2.38 -5.23
N GLU A 20 -4.89 -3.62 -5.56
CA GLU A 20 -4.96 -4.11 -6.95
C GLU A 20 -6.13 -3.48 -7.74
N GLU A 21 -7.16 -2.97 -7.05
CA GLU A 21 -8.28 -2.23 -7.64
C GLU A 21 -7.96 -0.76 -7.98
N LEU A 22 -6.84 -0.22 -7.50
CA LEU A 22 -6.46 1.17 -7.77
C LEU A 22 -6.04 1.37 -9.22
N ASP A 23 -6.42 2.52 -9.79
CA ASP A 23 -6.01 2.91 -11.14
C ASP A 23 -4.61 3.53 -11.13
N TRP A 24 -3.59 2.67 -11.12
CA TRP A 24 -2.18 3.08 -11.07
C TRP A 24 -1.71 3.89 -12.28
N GLU A 25 -2.38 3.74 -13.42
CA GLU A 25 -1.95 4.33 -14.69
C GLU A 25 -2.46 5.76 -14.82
N PHE A 26 -3.76 5.96 -14.64
CA PHE A 26 -4.42 7.23 -14.97
C PHE A 26 -4.55 8.19 -13.81
N ASP A 27 -4.42 7.70 -12.57
CA ASP A 27 -4.67 8.49 -11.39
C ASP A 27 -3.40 9.25 -10.94
N ASN A 28 -3.53 10.39 -10.27
CA ASN A 28 -2.37 11.20 -9.90
C ASN A 28 -1.65 10.65 -8.65
N ILE A 29 -0.34 10.92 -8.51
CA ILE A 29 0.52 10.39 -7.43
C ILE A 29 -0.07 10.65 -6.03
N TRP A 30 -0.58 11.87 -5.79
CA TRP A 30 -1.09 12.26 -4.48
C TRP A 30 -2.41 11.56 -4.16
N ASN A 31 -3.31 11.46 -5.15
CA ASN A 31 -4.58 10.78 -4.98
C ASN A 31 -4.41 9.29 -4.69
N ILE A 32 -3.47 8.62 -5.39
CA ILE A 32 -3.15 7.23 -5.09
C ILE A 32 -2.55 7.11 -3.69
N ALA A 33 -1.61 7.99 -3.32
CA ALA A 33 -1.00 7.95 -1.99
C ALA A 33 -2.04 8.08 -0.86
N ASP A 34 -2.98 9.02 -0.99
CA ASP A 34 -4.05 9.20 0.00
C ASP A 34 -4.99 7.99 0.05
N GLN A 35 -5.41 7.43 -1.10
CA GLN A 35 -6.23 6.21 -1.15
C GLN A 35 -5.54 5.01 -0.49
N ILE A 36 -4.23 4.85 -0.69
CA ILE A 36 -3.44 3.80 -0.04
C ILE A 36 -3.43 3.98 1.47
N CYS A 37 -3.24 5.22 1.94
CA CYS A 37 -3.25 5.51 3.37
C CYS A 37 -4.62 5.27 4.01
N ASP A 38 -5.72 5.56 3.32
CA ASP A 38 -7.07 5.22 3.75
C ASP A 38 -7.28 3.71 3.84
N ILE A 39 -6.83 2.94 2.83
CA ILE A 39 -6.91 1.48 2.82
C ILE A 39 -6.17 0.90 4.04
N ILE A 40 -4.94 1.35 4.30
CA ILE A 40 -4.12 0.87 5.42
C ILE A 40 -4.73 1.26 6.76
N SER A 41 -5.17 2.52 6.90
CA SER A 41 -5.72 3.03 8.16
C SER A 41 -7.07 2.40 8.52
N SER A 42 -7.85 2.00 7.51
CA SER A 42 -9.11 1.28 7.71
C SER A 42 -8.93 -0.15 8.26
N SER A 43 -7.71 -0.70 8.19
CA SER A 43 -7.39 -2.03 8.71
C SER A 43 -6.98 -1.94 10.18
N GLN A 44 -7.92 -2.20 11.10
CA GLN A 44 -7.68 -2.19 12.55
C GLN A 44 -6.43 -3.03 12.92
N ASN A 45 -5.43 -2.36 13.50
CA ASN A 45 -4.21 -2.91 14.12
C ASN A 45 -3.07 -3.39 13.20
N GLU A 46 -3.01 -3.02 11.93
CA GLU A 46 -1.99 -3.59 11.04
C GLU A 46 -1.28 -2.59 10.12
N THR A 47 -0.93 -1.40 10.62
CA THR A 47 -0.02 -0.49 9.89
C THR A 47 1.26 -1.23 9.41
N GLY A 48 1.79 -2.14 10.22
CA GLY A 48 2.94 -2.97 9.83
C GLY A 48 2.66 -3.90 8.63
N VAL A 49 1.48 -4.54 8.57
CA VAL A 49 1.09 -5.41 7.44
C VAL A 49 0.73 -4.57 6.21
N GLY A 50 0.09 -3.41 6.39
CA GLY A 50 -0.16 -2.46 5.31
C GLY A 50 1.11 -1.97 4.64
N MET A 51 2.18 -1.74 5.42
CA MET A 51 3.49 -1.36 4.88
C MET A 51 4.20 -2.53 4.16
N GLU A 52 4.07 -3.77 4.65
CA GLU A 52 4.55 -4.97 3.94
C GLU A 52 3.80 -5.17 2.61
N CYS A 53 2.49 -4.94 2.58
CA CYS A 53 1.68 -5.02 1.37
C CYS A 53 2.11 -3.98 0.32
N ILE A 54 2.44 -2.75 0.73
CA ILE A 54 3.02 -1.73 -0.17
C ILE A 54 4.32 -2.24 -0.78
N PHE A 55 5.23 -2.78 0.05
CA PHE A 55 6.51 -3.26 -0.44
C PHE A 55 6.34 -4.41 -1.46
N ILE A 56 5.44 -5.35 -1.19
CA ILE A 56 5.13 -6.48 -2.08
C ILE A 56 4.49 -6.00 -3.39
N LEU A 57 3.58 -5.02 -3.35
CA LEU A 57 2.93 -4.50 -4.54
C LEU A 57 3.88 -3.70 -5.42
N LEU A 58 4.72 -2.85 -4.84
CA LEU A 58 5.71 -2.08 -5.60
C LEU A 58 6.78 -2.96 -6.23
N THR A 59 7.16 -4.05 -5.55
CA THR A 59 8.11 -5.03 -6.09
C THR A 59 7.47 -5.94 -7.13
N GLY A 60 6.26 -6.45 -6.88
CA GLY A 60 5.53 -7.34 -7.80
C GLY A 60 4.97 -6.65 -9.05
N LEU A 61 4.54 -5.38 -8.94
CA LEU A 61 4.16 -4.59 -10.12
C LEU A 61 5.38 -4.29 -11.00
N GLY A 62 6.60 -4.25 -10.44
CA GLY A 62 7.84 -4.00 -11.19
C GLY A 62 8.29 -5.15 -12.10
N GLU A 63 7.75 -6.36 -11.94
CA GLU A 63 8.18 -7.56 -12.65
C GLU A 63 7.53 -7.75 -14.03
N ASN A 64 6.43 -7.05 -14.33
CA ASN A 64 5.65 -7.24 -15.57
C ASN A 64 5.88 -6.15 -16.62
N ASN A 65 7.00 -6.12 -17.35
CA ASN A 65 7.21 -5.20 -18.51
C ASN A 65 6.75 -3.73 -18.31
N VAL A 66 6.77 -3.26 -17.06
CA VAL A 66 6.27 -1.94 -16.69
C VAL A 66 7.31 -0.90 -17.10
N SER A 67 6.86 0.19 -17.72
CA SER A 67 7.72 1.29 -18.16
C SER A 67 8.48 1.91 -16.97
N GLU A 68 9.63 2.52 -17.23
CA GLU A 68 10.41 3.21 -16.19
C GLU A 68 9.61 4.34 -15.52
N ASP A 69 8.73 5.01 -16.27
CA ASP A 69 7.86 6.07 -15.76
C ASP A 69 6.89 5.55 -14.68
N ILE A 70 6.25 4.41 -14.92
CA ILE A 70 5.33 3.80 -13.95
C ILE A 70 6.10 3.31 -12.71
N LYS A 71 7.31 2.76 -12.89
CA LYS A 71 8.18 2.37 -11.76
C LYS A 71 8.57 3.57 -10.90
N SER A 72 8.93 4.70 -11.53
CA SER A 72 9.26 5.94 -10.83
C SER A 72 8.04 6.51 -10.08
N LYS A 73 6.86 6.47 -10.73
CA LYS A 73 5.58 6.86 -10.10
C LYS A 73 5.29 6.02 -8.87
N GLN A 74 5.42 4.70 -8.97
CA GLN A 74 5.24 3.74 -7.89
C GLN A 74 6.19 4.02 -6.71
N GLN A 75 7.49 4.21 -6.96
CA GLN A 75 8.47 4.55 -5.92
C GLN A 75 8.16 5.88 -5.22
N THR A 76 7.66 6.87 -5.97
CA THR A 76 7.27 8.17 -5.41
C THR A 76 6.06 8.00 -4.48
N ILE A 77 5.03 7.28 -4.92
CA ILE A 77 3.84 6.96 -4.11
C ILE A 77 4.25 6.24 -2.82
N ALA A 78 5.11 5.23 -2.92
CA ALA A 78 5.65 4.51 -1.77
C ALA A 78 6.26 5.45 -0.73
N SER A 79 7.13 6.34 -1.19
CA SER A 79 7.87 7.27 -0.34
C SER A 79 6.93 8.26 0.35
N LEU A 80 5.89 8.72 -0.35
CA LEU A 80 4.87 9.61 0.21
C LEU A 80 4.06 8.91 1.30
N VAL A 81 3.59 7.69 1.05
CA VAL A 81 2.84 6.91 2.04
C VAL A 81 3.70 6.63 3.28
N LEU A 82 4.96 6.21 3.09
CA LEU A 82 5.92 6.02 4.18
C LEU A 82 6.13 7.30 4.99
N SER A 83 6.25 8.45 4.33
CA SER A 83 6.39 9.75 4.97
C SER A 83 5.15 10.13 5.80
N GLN A 84 3.94 9.84 5.31
CA GLN A 84 2.70 10.16 6.01
C GLN A 84 2.54 9.36 7.31
N PHE A 85 2.86 8.07 7.29
CA PHE A 85 2.82 7.21 8.49
C PHE A 85 4.00 7.46 9.46
N SER A 86 5.20 7.75 8.95
CA SER A 86 6.37 8.06 9.80
C SER A 86 6.28 9.43 10.48
N SER A 87 5.64 10.40 9.84
CA SER A 87 5.50 11.76 10.37
C SER A 87 4.42 11.89 11.44
N ASN A 88 3.74 10.81 11.83
CA ASN A 88 2.60 10.85 12.77
C ASN A 88 1.46 11.78 12.29
N ASN A 89 1.44 12.14 11.00
CA ASN A 89 0.45 13.01 10.37
C ASN A 89 -0.83 12.23 10.02
N TYR A 90 -0.73 10.93 9.82
CA TYR A 90 -1.87 10.05 9.66
C TYR A 90 -2.33 9.53 11.03
N LYS A 91 -3.10 10.37 11.73
CA LYS A 91 -3.88 9.98 12.92
C LYS A 91 -5.35 10.08 12.53
N HIS A 92 -5.92 8.97 12.07
CA HIS A 92 -7.36 8.84 11.97
C HIS A 92 -7.93 8.02 13.13
#